data_AF-A0A1Y1WWE5-F1
#
_entry.id   AF-A0A1Y1WWE5-F1
#
_cell.length_a   1.000
_cell.length_b   1.000
_cell.length_c   1.000
_cell.angle_alpha   90.00
_cell.angle_beta   90.00
_cell.angle_gamma   90.00
#
_symmetry.space_group_name_H-M   'P 1'
#
loop_
_entity.id
_entity.type
_entity.pdbx_description
1 polymer ?
#
loop_
_entity_poly.entity_id
_entity_poly.type
_entity_poly.pdbx_seq_one_letter_code
_entity_poly.pdbx_strand_id
1 'polypeptide(L)'
;MNTVKERSDNFIELIKRNDIKEIKEYFKRNHVSLNDFYTLIKTNKEVFSKVILDKNTSKEIQIFFMKFVGIKRKKITDLIKKKNLDDLKNYVLNRNIVLKDYNTRDFDLLLFSIENSASVEITRYIIEQCQYQTFNYSICNSSISPIKRTPLFCAICNNEYKLADILLEYKADINYSDGDILYYLFYLDLLECKNLRYVLKSGIKIEYIIDYFSFLIKNSPYTMEPVTPYLKTILNHYIYNTSFILYYLLVYKNKEPLSTQVIHEKIEKETNIIIKDDFYKDAVYYEYNEALEMLLKYDPRDKTELQTKIEEYKKLGSYIDEEEDSEDI
;
A
#
# COMPACT_ATOMS: atom_id res chain seq x y z
N MET A 1 -48.03 8.83 -1.18
CA MET A 1 -46.59 8.57 -1.33
C MET A 1 -46.18 7.74 -0.13
N ASN A 2 -45.77 6.48 -0.31
CA ASN A 2 -45.39 5.65 0.84
C ASN A 2 -44.15 6.24 1.52
N THR A 3 -44.09 6.14 2.85
CA THR A 3 -42.92 6.60 3.60
C THR A 3 -41.69 5.76 3.23
N VAL A 4 -40.47 6.30 3.42
CA VAL A 4 -39.22 5.54 3.21
C VAL A 4 -39.23 4.24 4.01
N LYS A 5 -39.78 4.28 5.23
CA LYS A 5 -39.96 3.13 6.12
C LYS A 5 -40.90 2.08 5.52
N GLU A 6 -42.10 2.47 5.08
CA GLU A 6 -43.05 1.54 4.43
C GLU A 6 -42.47 0.88 3.17
N ARG A 7 -41.74 1.65 2.34
CA ARG A 7 -41.05 1.08 1.17
C ARG A 7 -39.99 0.08 1.59
N SER A 8 -39.27 0.36 2.67
CA SER A 8 -38.26 -0.55 3.22
C SER A 8 -38.87 -1.83 3.79
N ASP A 9 -39.97 -1.73 4.53
CA ASP A 9 -40.65 -2.86 5.15
C ASP A 9 -41.25 -3.78 4.08
N ASN A 10 -41.90 -3.20 3.08
CA ASN A 10 -42.39 -3.95 1.90
C ASN A 10 -41.25 -4.66 1.17
N PHE A 11 -40.09 -4.00 1.03
CA PHE A 11 -38.93 -4.60 0.37
C PHE A 11 -38.37 -5.78 1.16
N ILE A 12 -38.34 -5.72 2.48
CA ILE A 12 -37.91 -6.83 3.34
C ILE A 12 -38.84 -8.02 3.19
N GLU A 13 -40.15 -7.81 3.20
CA GLU A 13 -41.11 -8.89 3.01
C GLU A 13 -40.94 -9.56 1.64
N LEU A 14 -40.60 -8.79 0.59
CA LEU A 14 -40.24 -9.35 -0.71
C LEU A 14 -38.97 -10.23 -0.65
N ILE A 15 -37.94 -9.81 0.09
CA ILE A 15 -36.71 -10.62 0.22
C ILE A 15 -36.99 -11.89 1.03
N LYS A 16 -37.78 -11.81 2.11
CA LYS A 16 -38.15 -12.97 2.94
C LYS A 16 -38.91 -14.05 2.15
N ARG A 17 -39.70 -13.65 1.15
CA ARG A 17 -40.36 -14.59 0.22
C ARG A 17 -39.39 -15.34 -0.69
N ASN A 18 -38.14 -14.89 -0.80
CA ASN A 18 -37.08 -15.50 -1.59
C ASN A 18 -37.44 -15.66 -3.09
N ASP A 19 -38.31 -14.79 -3.62
CA ASP A 19 -38.71 -14.78 -5.04
C ASP A 19 -37.93 -13.72 -5.82
N ILE A 20 -36.94 -14.17 -6.60
CA ILE A 20 -36.11 -13.29 -7.42
C ILE A 20 -36.89 -12.58 -8.53
N LYS A 21 -37.98 -13.15 -9.05
CA LYS A 21 -38.79 -12.52 -10.10
C LYS A 21 -39.52 -11.32 -9.52
N GLU A 22 -40.15 -11.47 -8.36
CA GLU A 22 -40.83 -10.37 -7.67
C GLU A 22 -39.84 -9.23 -7.32
N ILE A 23 -38.64 -9.57 -6.84
CA ILE A 23 -37.60 -8.58 -6.53
C ILE A 23 -37.17 -7.81 -7.80
N LYS A 24 -36.90 -8.52 -8.90
CA LYS A 24 -36.53 -7.88 -10.18
C LYS A 24 -37.64 -6.96 -10.69
N GLU A 25 -38.88 -7.40 -10.60
CA GLU A 25 -40.04 -6.59 -10.97
C GLU A 25 -40.22 -5.39 -10.06
N TYR A 26 -39.99 -5.52 -8.75
CA TYR A 26 -40.03 -4.40 -7.81
C TYR A 26 -39.00 -3.34 -8.20
N PHE A 27 -37.76 -3.74 -8.50
CA PHE A 27 -36.70 -2.83 -8.94
C PHE A 27 -37.07 -2.11 -10.23
N LYS A 28 -37.63 -2.85 -11.19
CA LYS A 28 -38.06 -2.31 -12.48
C LYS A 28 -39.22 -1.33 -12.33
N ARG A 29 -40.28 -1.72 -11.60
CA ARG A 29 -41.50 -0.92 -11.38
C ARG A 29 -41.22 0.36 -10.61
N ASN A 30 -40.33 0.31 -9.61
CA ASN A 30 -40.04 1.45 -8.75
C ASN A 30 -38.82 2.26 -9.19
N HIS A 31 -38.22 1.93 -10.35
CA HIS A 31 -36.99 2.57 -10.85
C HIS A 31 -35.89 2.69 -9.79
N VAL A 32 -35.73 1.64 -8.96
CA VAL A 32 -34.84 1.65 -7.80
C VAL A 32 -33.43 2.04 -8.23
N SER A 33 -32.97 3.19 -7.78
CA SER A 33 -31.60 3.64 -7.95
C SER A 33 -30.67 2.93 -6.97
N LEU A 34 -29.35 3.09 -7.14
CA LEU A 34 -28.42 2.53 -6.16
C LEU A 34 -28.60 3.22 -4.80
N ASN A 35 -28.84 4.52 -4.78
CA ASN A 35 -29.13 5.27 -3.55
C ASN A 35 -30.44 4.81 -2.89
N ASP A 36 -31.50 4.55 -3.67
CA ASP A 36 -32.73 3.97 -3.13
C ASP A 36 -32.46 2.60 -2.50
N PHE A 37 -31.71 1.74 -3.19
CA PHE A 37 -31.33 0.44 -2.67
C PHE A 37 -30.55 0.55 -1.36
N TYR A 38 -29.53 1.42 -1.28
CA TYR A 38 -28.80 1.65 -0.04
C TYR A 38 -29.66 2.26 1.05
N THR A 39 -30.59 3.14 0.72
CA THR A 39 -31.53 3.72 1.69
C THR A 39 -32.45 2.63 2.27
N LEU A 40 -32.97 1.75 1.41
CA LEU A 40 -33.77 0.59 1.82
C LEU A 40 -32.96 -0.35 2.73
N ILE A 41 -31.68 -0.60 2.40
CA ILE A 41 -30.79 -1.42 3.24
C ILE A 41 -30.51 -0.74 4.57
N LYS A 42 -30.12 0.54 4.55
CA LYS A 42 -29.66 1.29 5.73
C LYS A 42 -30.77 1.43 6.78
N THR A 43 -32.01 1.66 6.33
CA THR A 43 -33.17 1.79 7.20
C THR A 43 -33.44 0.49 7.99
N ASN A 44 -33.02 -0.65 7.46
CA ASN A 44 -33.26 -1.97 8.04
C ASN A 44 -32.01 -2.86 8.03
N LYS A 45 -30.86 -2.27 8.38
CA LYS A 45 -29.53 -2.91 8.23
C LYS A 45 -29.46 -4.29 8.89
N GLU A 46 -29.99 -4.42 10.11
CA GLU A 46 -29.97 -5.69 10.85
C GLU A 46 -30.80 -6.76 10.15
N VAL A 47 -32.01 -6.42 9.73
CA VAL A 47 -32.92 -7.36 9.05
C VAL A 47 -32.33 -7.78 7.70
N PHE A 48 -31.81 -6.83 6.93
CA PHE A 48 -31.20 -7.12 5.64
C PHE A 48 -29.95 -7.99 5.79
N SER A 49 -29.10 -7.71 6.78
CA SER A 49 -27.93 -8.54 7.07
C SER A 49 -28.32 -9.96 7.46
N LYS A 50 -29.33 -10.13 8.32
CA LYS A 50 -29.86 -11.45 8.69
C LYS A 50 -30.43 -12.18 7.48
N VAL A 51 -31.23 -11.53 6.65
CA VAL A 51 -31.87 -12.17 5.49
C VAL A 51 -30.85 -12.50 4.41
N ILE A 52 -29.98 -11.58 4.00
CA ILE A 52 -28.99 -11.85 2.93
C ILE A 52 -27.93 -12.87 3.36
N LEU A 53 -27.48 -12.82 4.62
CA LEU A 53 -26.50 -13.76 5.16
C LEU A 53 -27.17 -15.05 5.68
N ASP A 54 -28.50 -15.13 5.67
CA ASP A 54 -29.21 -16.37 5.95
C ASP A 54 -28.81 -17.41 4.90
N LYS A 55 -28.42 -18.60 5.37
CA LYS A 55 -28.16 -19.76 4.50
C LYS A 55 -29.39 -20.13 3.65
N ASN A 56 -30.58 -19.67 4.05
CA ASN A 56 -31.84 -19.90 3.35
C ASN A 56 -32.11 -18.93 2.19
N THR A 57 -31.40 -17.80 2.10
CA THR A 57 -31.56 -16.91 0.94
C THR A 57 -30.91 -17.52 -0.29
N SER A 58 -31.62 -17.53 -1.41
CA SER A 58 -31.13 -18.13 -2.64
C SER A 58 -29.87 -17.41 -3.13
N LYS A 59 -28.88 -18.20 -3.60
CA LYS A 59 -27.67 -17.68 -4.25
C LYS A 59 -28.01 -16.73 -5.41
N GLU A 60 -29.14 -16.94 -6.08
CA GLU A 60 -29.62 -16.12 -7.18
C GLU A 60 -29.95 -14.68 -6.77
N ILE A 61 -30.57 -14.48 -5.59
CA ILE A 61 -30.84 -13.15 -5.04
C ILE A 61 -29.54 -12.45 -4.64
N GLN A 62 -28.61 -13.16 -4.00
CA GLN A 62 -27.30 -12.61 -3.67
C GLN A 62 -26.55 -12.16 -4.95
N ILE A 63 -26.51 -13.03 -5.97
CA ILE A 63 -25.91 -12.71 -7.28
C ILE A 63 -26.62 -11.53 -7.94
N PHE A 64 -27.95 -11.44 -7.85
CA PHE A 64 -28.69 -10.32 -8.39
C PHE A 64 -28.29 -9.00 -7.74
N PHE A 65 -28.22 -8.93 -6.41
CA PHE A 65 -27.79 -7.71 -5.73
C PHE A 65 -26.34 -7.35 -6.06
N MET A 66 -25.42 -8.33 -6.09
CA MET A 66 -24.04 -8.09 -6.53
C MET A 66 -23.98 -7.53 -7.96
N LYS A 67 -24.73 -8.13 -8.89
CA LYS A 67 -24.83 -7.65 -10.28
C LYS A 67 -25.46 -6.26 -10.36
N PHE A 68 -26.50 -5.99 -9.57
CA PHE A 68 -27.16 -4.68 -9.55
C PHE A 68 -26.19 -3.58 -9.11
N VAL A 69 -25.45 -3.78 -8.01
CA VAL A 69 -24.41 -2.85 -7.55
C VAL A 69 -23.32 -2.70 -8.61
N GLY A 70 -22.84 -3.81 -9.17
CA GLY A 70 -21.81 -3.81 -10.22
C GLY A 70 -22.21 -3.03 -11.47
N ILE A 71 -23.44 -3.22 -11.97
CA ILE A 71 -23.97 -2.49 -13.14
C ILE A 71 -24.03 -0.99 -12.86
N LYS A 72 -24.44 -0.58 -11.66
CA LYS A 72 -24.53 0.84 -11.30
C LYS A 72 -23.14 1.48 -11.16
N ARG A 73 -22.17 0.76 -10.58
CA ARG A 73 -20.76 1.19 -10.53
C ARG A 73 -20.13 1.33 -11.90
N LYS A 74 -20.45 0.39 -12.81
CA LYS A 74 -19.85 0.32 -14.15
C LYS A 74 -19.85 1.67 -14.85
N LYS A 75 -20.96 2.42 -14.78
CA LYS A 75 -21.05 3.71 -15.45
C LYS A 75 -20.10 4.76 -14.87
N ILE A 76 -19.96 4.83 -13.54
CA ILE A 76 -19.04 5.75 -12.86
C ILE A 76 -17.60 5.34 -13.16
N THR A 77 -17.29 4.05 -13.06
CA THR A 77 -15.95 3.53 -13.35
C THR A 77 -15.53 3.74 -14.81
N ASP A 78 -16.46 3.61 -15.75
CA ASP A 78 -16.22 3.89 -17.16
C ASP A 78 -15.90 5.38 -17.39
N LEU A 79 -16.57 6.29 -16.66
CA LEU A 79 -16.30 7.73 -16.73
C LEU A 79 -14.93 8.08 -16.14
N ILE A 80 -14.54 7.45 -15.02
CA ILE A 80 -13.20 7.60 -14.43
C ILE A 80 -12.13 7.14 -15.42
N LYS A 81 -12.32 5.97 -16.05
CA LYS A 81 -11.39 5.42 -17.06
C LYS A 81 -11.26 6.29 -18.31
N LYS A 82 -12.31 7.03 -18.68
CA LYS A 82 -12.27 8.00 -19.79
C LYS A 82 -11.41 9.23 -19.49
N LYS A 83 -11.04 9.45 -18.22
CA LYS A 83 -10.24 10.59 -17.76
C LYS A 83 -10.84 11.96 -18.13
N ASN A 84 -12.16 12.04 -18.22
CA ASN A 84 -12.89 13.30 -18.45
C ASN A 84 -13.65 13.70 -17.17
N LEU A 85 -13.15 14.72 -16.47
CA LEU A 85 -13.74 15.22 -15.23
C LEU A 85 -15.14 15.81 -15.45
N ASP A 86 -15.34 16.55 -16.54
CA ASP A 86 -16.62 17.23 -16.80
C ASP A 86 -17.74 16.23 -17.05
N ASP A 87 -17.46 15.16 -17.80
CA ASP A 87 -18.42 14.07 -18.00
C ASP A 87 -18.81 13.39 -16.68
N LEU A 88 -17.83 13.19 -15.79
CA LEU A 88 -18.08 12.61 -14.46
C LEU A 88 -18.92 13.56 -13.60
N LYS A 89 -18.57 14.84 -13.51
CA LYS A 89 -19.31 15.87 -12.76
C LYS A 89 -20.75 15.99 -13.27
N ASN A 90 -20.92 16.11 -14.59
CA ASN A 90 -22.24 16.21 -15.23
C ASN A 90 -23.09 14.97 -14.94
N TYR A 91 -22.50 13.77 -15.01
CA TYR A 91 -23.21 12.54 -14.69
C TYR A 91 -23.65 12.49 -13.23
N VAL A 92 -22.78 12.87 -12.30
CA VAL A 92 -23.06 12.87 -10.86
C VAL A 92 -24.15 13.89 -10.52
N LEU A 93 -24.04 15.12 -11.03
CA LEU A 93 -25.00 16.21 -10.81
C LEU A 93 -26.38 15.87 -11.37
N ASN A 94 -26.46 15.51 -12.66
CA ASN A 94 -27.74 15.27 -13.35
C ASN A 94 -28.51 14.07 -12.79
N ARG A 95 -27.84 13.18 -12.07
CA ARG A 95 -28.43 11.98 -11.46
C ARG A 95 -28.57 12.07 -9.95
N ASN A 96 -28.19 13.21 -9.35
CA ASN A 96 -28.15 13.41 -7.90
C ASN A 96 -27.44 12.24 -7.17
N ILE A 97 -26.26 11.85 -7.68
CA ILE A 97 -25.48 10.73 -7.16
C ILE A 97 -24.65 11.20 -5.96
N VAL A 98 -24.73 10.47 -4.86
CA VAL A 98 -23.80 10.60 -3.73
C VAL A 98 -22.68 9.57 -3.92
N LEU A 99 -21.49 10.02 -4.35
CA LEU A 99 -20.39 9.10 -4.70
C LEU A 99 -19.96 8.22 -3.52
N LYS A 100 -19.97 8.75 -2.30
CA LYS A 100 -19.65 8.00 -1.07
C LYS A 100 -20.44 6.69 -0.95
N ASP A 101 -21.70 6.69 -1.36
CA ASP A 101 -22.58 5.52 -1.24
C ASP A 101 -22.17 4.39 -2.19
N TYR A 102 -21.34 4.68 -3.20
CA TYR A 102 -20.83 3.66 -4.13
C TYR A 102 -19.62 2.91 -3.58
N ASN A 103 -19.04 3.34 -2.47
CA ASN A 103 -18.00 2.58 -1.76
C ASN A 103 -18.63 1.44 -0.95
N THR A 104 -18.03 0.26 -0.97
CA THR A 104 -18.37 -0.89 -0.13
C THR A 104 -17.12 -1.45 0.53
N ARG A 105 -17.31 -2.48 1.35
CA ARG A 105 -16.21 -3.20 2.00
C ARG A 105 -15.16 -3.73 1.01
N ASP A 106 -15.57 -4.09 -0.20
CA ASP A 106 -14.76 -4.75 -1.23
C ASP A 106 -14.41 -3.85 -2.43
N PHE A 107 -14.92 -2.61 -2.46
CA PHE A 107 -14.73 -1.68 -3.57
C PHE A 107 -14.69 -0.24 -3.06
N ASP A 108 -13.72 0.53 -3.53
CA ASP A 108 -13.58 1.94 -3.19
C ASP A 108 -13.23 2.74 -4.44
N LEU A 109 -13.95 3.84 -4.63
CA LEU A 109 -13.82 4.71 -5.80
C LEU A 109 -12.44 5.37 -5.85
N LEU A 110 -11.86 5.75 -4.72
CA LEU A 110 -10.53 6.35 -4.68
C LEU A 110 -9.48 5.32 -5.10
N LEU A 111 -9.45 4.13 -4.49
CA LEU A 111 -8.56 3.05 -4.91
C LEU A 111 -8.74 2.72 -6.40
N PHE A 112 -9.99 2.55 -6.85
CA PHE A 112 -10.27 2.28 -8.26
C PHE A 112 -9.69 3.36 -9.19
N SER A 113 -9.77 4.63 -8.79
CA SER A 113 -9.27 5.75 -9.59
C SER A 113 -7.75 5.74 -9.69
N ILE A 114 -7.06 5.47 -8.58
CA ILE A 114 -5.60 5.36 -8.52
C ILE A 114 -5.12 4.18 -9.38
N GLU A 115 -5.77 3.01 -9.24
CA GLU A 115 -5.42 1.79 -9.98
C GLU A 115 -5.66 1.91 -11.50
N ASN A 116 -6.50 2.85 -11.93
CA ASN A 116 -6.78 3.09 -13.35
C ASN A 116 -6.12 4.39 -13.86
N SER A 117 -5.10 4.90 -13.15
CA SER A 117 -4.37 6.13 -13.49
C SER A 117 -5.30 7.29 -13.88
N ALA A 118 -6.36 7.49 -13.10
CA ALA A 118 -7.23 8.64 -13.25
C ALA A 118 -6.43 9.94 -13.08
N SER A 119 -6.87 11.03 -13.70
CA SER A 119 -6.17 12.31 -13.55
C SER A 119 -6.18 12.77 -12.09
N VAL A 120 -5.23 13.63 -11.73
CA VAL A 120 -5.15 14.24 -10.39
C VAL A 120 -6.45 14.97 -10.05
N GLU A 121 -7.06 15.64 -11.01
CA GLU A 121 -8.29 16.41 -10.85
C GLU A 121 -9.50 15.49 -10.60
N ILE A 122 -9.59 14.35 -11.29
CA ILE A 122 -10.62 13.33 -11.02
C ILE A 122 -10.43 12.76 -9.63
N THR A 123 -9.19 12.49 -9.24
CA THR A 123 -8.92 11.90 -7.93
C THR A 123 -9.26 12.88 -6.80
N ARG A 124 -8.88 14.17 -6.92
CA ARG A 124 -9.30 15.22 -5.98
C ARG A 124 -10.81 15.33 -5.88
N TYR A 125 -11.49 15.35 -7.03
CA TYR A 125 -12.96 15.39 -7.05
C TYR A 125 -13.57 14.19 -6.29
N ILE A 126 -13.04 12.98 -6.47
CA ILE A 126 -13.53 11.80 -5.74
C ILE A 126 -13.26 11.91 -4.24
N ILE A 127 -12.08 12.40 -3.84
CA ILE A 127 -11.74 12.64 -2.42
C ILE A 127 -12.76 13.60 -1.78
N GLU A 128 -13.04 14.71 -2.45
CA GLU A 128 -13.99 15.73 -2.00
C GLU A 128 -15.42 15.19 -1.88
N GLN A 129 -15.89 14.46 -2.90
CA GLN A 129 -17.27 13.95 -2.95
C GLN A 129 -17.50 12.75 -2.01
N CYS A 130 -16.47 11.95 -1.73
CA CYS A 130 -16.59 10.79 -0.84
C CYS A 130 -16.37 11.16 0.64
N GLN A 131 -15.76 12.31 0.93
CA GLN A 131 -15.54 12.82 2.29
C GLN A 131 -14.89 11.75 3.19
N TYR A 132 -13.73 11.24 2.76
CA TYR A 132 -12.94 10.29 3.50
C TYR A 132 -12.50 10.88 4.85
N GLN A 133 -12.62 10.09 5.92
CA GLN A 133 -12.18 10.52 7.27
C GLN A 133 -10.66 10.37 7.44
N THR A 134 -10.09 9.39 6.74
CA THR A 134 -8.67 9.08 6.75
C THR A 134 -8.31 8.37 5.45
N PHE A 135 -7.04 8.42 5.06
CA PHE A 135 -6.45 7.67 3.95
C PHE A 135 -5.66 6.46 4.45
N ASN A 136 -5.62 6.26 5.77
CA ASN A 136 -4.95 5.17 6.46
C ASN A 136 -5.93 4.02 6.64
N TYR A 137 -6.41 3.49 5.52
CA TYR A 137 -7.29 2.32 5.48
C TYR A 137 -6.80 1.34 4.43
N SER A 138 -7.16 0.08 4.60
CA SER A 138 -6.87 -0.97 3.64
C SER A 138 -8.15 -1.64 3.18
N ILE A 139 -8.26 -1.88 1.87
CA ILE A 139 -9.27 -2.78 1.32
C ILE A 139 -8.61 -4.09 0.94
N CYS A 140 -9.01 -5.15 1.64
CA CYS A 140 -8.68 -6.52 1.26
C CYS A 140 -9.85 -7.06 0.44
N ASN A 141 -9.58 -7.43 -0.80
CA ASN A 141 -10.50 -8.25 -1.57
C ASN A 141 -9.88 -9.64 -1.64
N SER A 142 -10.23 -10.50 -0.67
CA SER A 142 -9.69 -11.86 -0.55
C SER A 142 -9.89 -12.71 -1.81
N SER A 143 -10.81 -12.33 -2.70
CA SER A 143 -11.03 -13.01 -3.98
C SER A 143 -10.07 -12.57 -5.09
N ILE A 144 -9.34 -11.47 -4.91
CA ILE A 144 -8.41 -10.89 -5.90
C ILE A 144 -6.97 -10.86 -5.36
N SER A 145 -6.78 -10.42 -4.12
CA SER A 145 -5.48 -10.41 -3.46
C SER A 145 -5.68 -10.39 -1.94
N PRO A 146 -4.96 -11.24 -1.19
CA PRO A 146 -4.98 -11.18 0.27
C PRO A 146 -4.37 -9.88 0.81
N ILE A 147 -3.70 -9.10 -0.04
CA ILE A 147 -2.90 -7.95 0.39
C ILE A 147 -3.77 -6.73 0.62
N LYS A 148 -3.42 -6.02 1.70
CA LYS A 148 -4.04 -4.76 2.13
C LYS A 148 -3.62 -3.64 1.18
N ARG A 149 -4.55 -3.19 0.33
CA ARG A 149 -4.33 -2.04 -0.54
C ARG A 149 -4.74 -0.75 0.14
N THR A 150 -3.78 0.14 0.37
CA THR A 150 -4.04 1.50 0.84
C THR A 150 -3.95 2.48 -0.33
N PRO A 151 -4.64 3.64 -0.28
CA PRO A 151 -4.53 4.65 -1.32
C PRO A 151 -3.07 5.06 -1.60
N LEU A 152 -2.29 5.27 -0.55
CA LEU A 152 -0.89 5.68 -0.69
C LEU A 152 -0.02 4.57 -1.30
N PHE A 153 -0.20 3.31 -0.88
CA PHE A 153 0.46 2.16 -1.49
C PHE A 153 0.15 2.07 -2.99
N CYS A 154 -1.12 2.16 -3.38
CA CYS A 154 -1.54 2.10 -4.78
C CYS A 154 -0.93 3.23 -5.63
N ALA A 155 -0.81 4.44 -5.09
CA ALA A 155 -0.18 5.54 -5.81
C ALA A 155 1.33 5.31 -6.00
N ILE A 156 2.01 4.82 -4.97
CA ILE A 156 3.46 4.56 -4.99
C ILE A 156 3.81 3.40 -5.92
N CYS A 157 3.08 2.29 -5.86
CA CYS A 157 3.36 1.13 -6.72
C CYS A 157 3.14 1.45 -8.21
N ASN A 158 2.18 2.32 -8.52
CA ASN A 158 1.93 2.81 -9.88
C ASN A 158 2.86 3.96 -10.29
N ASN A 159 3.80 4.37 -9.42
CA ASN A 159 4.71 5.49 -9.63
C ASN A 159 4.00 6.84 -9.88
N GLU A 160 2.78 6.99 -9.38
CA GLU A 160 1.97 8.20 -9.46
C GLU A 160 2.37 9.17 -8.33
N TYR A 161 3.64 9.58 -8.29
CA TYR A 161 4.22 10.31 -7.14
C TYR A 161 3.51 11.64 -6.84
N LYS A 162 3.03 12.36 -7.86
CA LYS A 162 2.22 13.56 -7.66
C LYS A 162 0.95 13.28 -6.88
N LEU A 163 0.36 12.11 -7.09
CA LEU A 163 -0.84 11.69 -6.38
C LEU A 163 -0.50 11.20 -4.98
N ALA A 164 0.62 10.49 -4.81
CA ALA A 164 1.14 10.14 -3.49
C ALA A 164 1.41 11.39 -2.64
N ASP A 165 2.01 12.44 -3.22
CA ASP A 165 2.24 13.72 -2.54
C ASP A 165 0.92 14.34 -2.05
N ILE A 166 -0.11 14.33 -2.89
CA ILE A 166 -1.45 14.79 -2.51
C ILE A 166 -2.01 13.97 -1.35
N LEU A 167 -1.91 12.64 -1.41
CA LEU A 167 -2.39 11.78 -0.32
C LEU A 167 -1.66 12.09 1.00
N LEU A 168 -0.35 12.33 0.96
CA LEU A 168 0.44 12.76 2.12
C LEU A 168 0.01 14.15 2.64
N GLU A 169 -0.27 15.12 1.75
CA GLU A 169 -0.86 16.42 2.12
C GLU A 169 -2.18 16.25 2.87
N TYR A 170 -3.00 15.29 2.41
CA TYR A 170 -4.25 14.85 3.04
C TYR A 170 -4.06 13.92 4.26
N LYS A 171 -2.85 13.87 4.84
CA LYS A 171 -2.52 13.13 6.05
C LYS A 171 -2.57 11.60 5.91
N ALA A 172 -2.40 11.07 4.70
CA ALA A 172 -1.99 9.68 4.56
C ALA A 172 -0.64 9.47 5.26
N ASP A 173 -0.49 8.35 5.94
CA ASP A 173 0.70 8.02 6.72
C ASP A 173 1.52 6.97 5.96
N ILE A 174 2.75 7.33 5.57
CA ILE A 174 3.71 6.42 4.94
C ILE A 174 4.10 5.27 5.88
N ASN A 175 3.94 5.45 7.19
CA ASN A 175 4.24 4.50 8.24
C ASN A 175 3.03 3.66 8.68
N TYR A 176 1.89 3.79 7.98
CA TYR A 176 0.69 3.02 8.27
C TYR A 176 0.94 1.50 8.17
N SER A 177 0.32 0.71 9.06
CA SER A 177 0.58 -0.72 9.19
C SER A 177 2.06 -1.00 9.43
N ASP A 178 2.67 -0.31 10.40
CA ASP A 178 4.05 -0.52 10.84
C ASP A 178 5.10 -0.47 9.71
N GLY A 179 4.86 0.33 8.68
CA GLY A 179 5.78 0.47 7.55
C GLY A 179 5.79 -0.72 6.58
N ASP A 180 4.77 -1.57 6.60
CA ASP A 180 4.61 -2.76 5.73
C ASP A 180 4.71 -2.46 4.22
N ILE A 181 4.64 -1.18 3.82
CA ILE A 181 4.64 -0.75 2.41
C ILE A 181 5.83 -1.33 1.62
N LEU A 182 7.02 -1.41 2.22
CA LEU A 182 8.21 -1.94 1.56
C LEU A 182 8.13 -3.46 1.36
N TYR A 183 7.67 -4.18 2.37
CA TYR A 183 7.42 -5.61 2.29
C TYR A 183 6.36 -5.93 1.23
N TYR A 184 5.28 -5.17 1.18
CA TYR A 184 4.25 -5.37 0.14
C TYR A 184 4.74 -5.05 -1.26
N LEU A 185 5.52 -3.98 -1.45
CA LEU A 185 6.13 -3.70 -2.76
C LEU A 185 7.05 -4.86 -3.18
N PHE A 186 7.83 -5.40 -2.25
CA PHE A 186 8.74 -6.51 -2.52
C PHE A 186 8.02 -7.82 -2.86
N TYR A 187 7.11 -8.29 -2.00
CA TYR A 187 6.40 -9.55 -2.19
C TYR A 187 5.49 -9.57 -3.42
N LEU A 188 5.09 -8.39 -3.92
CA LEU A 188 4.28 -8.26 -5.13
C LEU A 188 5.10 -8.08 -6.40
N ASP A 189 6.42 -8.08 -6.32
CA ASP A 189 7.29 -7.79 -7.47
C ASP A 189 7.01 -6.41 -8.07
N LEU A 190 6.71 -5.43 -7.19
CA LEU A 190 6.39 -4.04 -7.54
C LEU A 190 7.44 -3.06 -7.02
N LEU A 191 8.46 -3.54 -6.31
CA LEU A 191 9.53 -2.70 -5.79
C LEU A 191 10.46 -2.30 -6.93
N GLU A 192 10.71 -1.01 -7.08
CA GLU A 192 11.67 -0.48 -8.03
C GLU A 192 12.55 0.56 -7.32
N CYS A 193 13.80 0.75 -7.75
CA CYS A 193 14.69 1.74 -7.14
C CYS A 193 14.11 3.18 -7.14
N LYS A 194 13.20 3.51 -8.06
CA LYS A 194 12.50 4.81 -8.08
C LYS A 194 11.45 4.93 -6.97
N ASN A 195 10.61 3.90 -6.74
CA ASN A 195 9.56 3.97 -5.73
C ASN A 195 10.13 3.77 -4.32
N LEU A 196 11.19 2.97 -4.17
CA LEU A 196 11.98 2.90 -2.95
C LEU A 196 12.54 4.28 -2.57
N ARG A 197 13.15 5.00 -3.54
CA ARG A 197 13.64 6.38 -3.30
C ARG A 197 12.52 7.33 -2.88
N TYR A 198 11.33 7.16 -3.44
CA TYR A 198 10.17 7.96 -3.06
C TYR A 198 9.75 7.66 -1.60
N VAL A 199 9.60 6.38 -1.23
CA VAL A 199 9.23 5.95 0.13
C VAL A 199 10.23 6.49 1.15
N LEU A 200 11.53 6.33 0.88
CA LEU A 200 12.61 6.82 1.74
C LEU A 200 12.52 8.35 1.96
N LYS A 201 12.28 9.13 0.90
CA LYS A 201 12.11 10.59 0.99
C LYS A 201 10.82 11.02 1.69
N SER A 202 9.82 10.14 1.75
CA SER A 202 8.49 10.47 2.27
C SER A 202 8.39 10.43 3.80
N GLY A 203 9.51 10.16 4.50
CA GLY A 203 9.55 10.15 5.97
C GLY A 203 9.14 8.82 6.60
N ILE A 204 9.43 7.71 5.90
CA ILE A 204 9.37 6.38 6.52
C ILE A 204 10.34 6.31 7.70
N LYS A 205 9.90 5.73 8.81
CA LYS A 205 10.70 5.63 10.03
C LYS A 205 11.93 4.75 9.80
N ILE A 206 13.05 5.14 10.42
CA ILE A 206 14.35 4.47 10.24
C ILE A 206 14.33 3.04 10.75
N GLU A 207 13.61 2.75 11.84
CA GLU A 207 13.46 1.40 12.38
C GLU A 207 12.89 0.42 11.34
N TYR A 208 11.87 0.83 10.60
CA TYR A 208 11.26 0.01 9.55
C TYR A 208 12.23 -0.20 8.37
N ILE A 209 13.13 0.75 8.11
CA ILE A 209 14.17 0.57 7.11
C ILE A 209 15.25 -0.41 7.57
N ILE A 210 15.67 -0.34 8.84
CA ILE A 210 16.65 -1.26 9.40
C ILE A 210 16.12 -2.69 9.34
N ASP A 211 14.87 -2.89 9.76
CA ASP A 211 14.19 -4.19 9.70
C ASP A 211 14.05 -4.68 8.27
N TYR A 212 13.68 -3.80 7.33
CA TYR A 212 13.57 -4.13 5.92
C TYR A 212 14.92 -4.43 5.26
N PHE A 213 16.00 -3.75 5.68
CA PHE A 213 17.36 -4.01 5.18
C PHE A 213 17.85 -5.39 5.61
N SER A 214 17.65 -5.77 6.89
CA SER A 214 17.90 -7.13 7.36
C SER A 214 17.06 -8.12 6.57
N PHE A 215 15.75 -7.86 6.38
CA PHE A 215 14.87 -8.70 5.59
C PHE A 215 15.41 -8.96 4.16
N LEU A 216 15.90 -7.94 3.47
CA LEU A 216 16.47 -8.09 2.12
C LEU A 216 17.72 -9.00 2.11
N ILE A 217 18.59 -8.88 3.11
CA ILE A 217 19.76 -9.76 3.25
C ILE A 217 19.31 -11.20 3.48
N LYS A 218 18.38 -11.41 4.44
CA LYS A 218 17.88 -12.75 4.79
C LYS A 218 17.15 -13.44 3.64
N ASN A 219 16.49 -12.65 2.79
CA ASN A 219 15.70 -13.20 1.69
C ASN A 219 16.46 -13.33 0.38
N SER A 220 17.71 -12.84 0.30
CA SER A 220 18.49 -12.88 -0.94
C SER A 220 18.66 -14.28 -1.54
N PRO A 221 18.81 -15.38 -0.76
CA PRO A 221 18.94 -16.72 -1.34
C PRO A 221 17.66 -17.23 -1.99
N TYR A 222 16.49 -16.71 -1.60
CA TYR A 222 15.18 -17.20 -2.05
C TYR A 222 14.57 -16.35 -3.16
N THR A 223 15.26 -15.30 -3.61
CA THR A 223 14.74 -14.36 -4.59
C THR A 223 15.48 -14.49 -5.91
N MET A 224 14.74 -14.59 -7.02
CA MET A 224 15.38 -14.60 -8.35
C MET A 224 15.95 -13.24 -8.74
N GLU A 225 15.42 -12.15 -8.18
CA GLU A 225 15.90 -10.81 -8.45
C GLU A 225 17.05 -10.41 -7.51
N PRO A 226 18.09 -9.74 -8.03
CA PRO A 226 19.17 -9.25 -7.19
C PRO A 226 18.66 -8.12 -6.28
N VAL A 227 18.75 -8.31 -4.96
CA VAL A 227 18.35 -7.30 -3.96
C VAL A 227 19.40 -6.19 -3.77
N THR A 228 20.63 -6.39 -4.26
CA THR A 228 21.76 -5.44 -4.17
C THR A 228 21.42 -4.00 -4.58
N PRO A 229 20.65 -3.73 -5.66
CA PRO A 229 20.25 -2.37 -6.04
C PRO A 229 19.38 -1.68 -4.98
N TYR A 230 18.53 -2.42 -4.28
CA TYR A 230 17.68 -1.89 -3.22
C TYR A 230 18.52 -1.52 -1.99
N LEU A 231 19.42 -2.40 -1.57
CA LEU A 231 20.36 -2.14 -0.47
C LEU A 231 21.22 -0.89 -0.75
N LYS A 232 21.80 -0.79 -1.96
CA LYS A 232 22.56 0.39 -2.40
C LYS A 232 21.70 1.65 -2.38
N THR A 233 20.43 1.55 -2.75
CA THR A 233 19.51 2.70 -2.73
C THR A 233 19.27 3.20 -1.31
N ILE A 234 19.09 2.28 -0.35
CA ILE A 234 18.92 2.62 1.07
C ILE A 234 20.18 3.27 1.63
N LEU A 235 21.35 2.65 1.45
CA LEU A 235 22.62 3.18 1.97
C LEU A 235 22.92 4.58 1.43
N ASN A 236 22.73 4.80 0.12
CA ASN A 236 22.94 6.11 -0.49
C ASN A 236 21.96 7.17 0.04
N HIS A 237 20.73 6.78 0.37
CA HIS A 237 19.75 7.71 0.91
C HIS A 237 20.15 8.24 2.29
N TYR A 238 20.64 7.38 3.18
CA TYR A 238 20.95 7.76 4.56
C TYR A 238 22.36 8.31 4.73
N ILE A 239 23.38 7.66 4.15
CA ILE A 239 24.78 8.04 4.35
C ILE A 239 25.12 9.33 3.59
N TYR A 240 24.60 9.48 2.37
CA TYR A 240 24.91 10.61 1.48
C TYR A 240 23.68 11.49 1.23
N ASN A 241 22.91 11.78 2.28
CA ASN A 241 21.71 12.61 2.17
C ASN A 241 22.03 14.07 1.76
N THR A 242 21.00 14.81 1.31
CA THR A 242 21.16 16.18 0.82
C THR A 242 21.77 17.11 1.87
N SER A 243 21.39 16.97 3.15
CA SER A 243 21.93 17.79 4.23
C SER A 243 23.42 17.53 4.45
N PHE A 244 23.84 16.27 4.39
CA PHE A 244 25.25 15.88 4.45
C PHE A 244 26.04 16.51 3.30
N ILE A 245 25.54 16.42 2.06
CA ILE A 245 26.19 17.02 0.89
C ILE A 245 26.26 18.56 1.01
N LEU A 246 25.16 19.21 1.40
CA LEU A 246 25.10 20.66 1.55
C LEU A 246 26.06 21.18 2.62
N TYR A 247 26.26 20.43 3.70
CA TYR A 247 27.25 20.76 4.72
C TYR A 247 28.65 20.90 4.12
N TYR A 248 29.13 19.92 3.34
CA TYR A 248 30.47 19.99 2.74
C TYR A 248 30.57 21.06 1.65
N LEU A 249 29.50 21.30 0.89
CA LEU A 249 29.46 22.40 -0.08
C LEU A 249 29.56 23.77 0.61
N LEU A 250 28.94 23.92 1.79
CA LEU A 250 29.02 25.15 2.58
C LEU A 250 30.42 25.38 3.16
N VAL A 251 31.01 24.34 3.76
CA VAL A 251 32.40 24.36 4.26
C VAL A 251 33.36 24.80 3.14
N TYR A 252 33.22 24.18 1.96
CA TYR A 252 34.02 24.52 0.78
C TYR A 252 33.81 25.99 0.35
N LYS A 253 32.55 26.44 0.25
CA LYS A 253 32.20 27.81 -0.12
C LYS A 253 32.80 28.86 0.83
N ASN A 254 32.83 28.55 2.12
CA ASN A 254 33.37 29.44 3.15
C ASN A 254 34.89 29.33 3.32
N LYS A 255 35.54 28.40 2.62
CA LYS A 255 36.96 28.08 2.76
C LYS A 255 37.33 27.71 4.20
N GLU A 256 36.40 27.07 4.92
CA GLU A 256 36.64 26.57 6.26
C GLU A 256 37.56 25.34 6.17
N PRO A 257 38.69 25.30 6.88
CA PRO A 257 39.54 24.12 6.88
C PRO A 257 38.84 22.98 7.60
N LEU A 258 38.76 21.81 6.96
CA LEU A 258 38.28 20.59 7.59
C LEU A 258 39.44 19.58 7.71
N SER A 259 39.67 19.05 8.91
CA SER A 259 40.60 17.95 9.08
C SER A 259 39.98 16.64 8.59
N THR A 260 40.82 15.71 8.14
CA THR A 260 40.38 14.35 7.75
C THR A 260 39.61 13.65 8.87
N GLN A 261 40.03 13.88 10.12
CA GLN A 261 39.36 13.32 11.30
C GLN A 261 37.90 13.81 11.42
N VAL A 262 37.65 15.11 11.23
CA VAL A 262 36.27 15.66 11.31
C VAL A 262 35.39 15.13 10.17
N ILE A 263 35.96 14.91 8.97
CA ILE A 263 35.23 14.27 7.87
C ILE A 263 34.84 12.84 8.27
N HIS A 264 35.81 12.07 8.78
CA HIS A 264 35.62 10.68 9.17
C HIS A 264 34.58 10.53 10.29
N GLU A 265 34.68 11.32 11.36
CA GLU A 265 33.71 11.34 12.47
C GLU A 265 32.27 11.64 11.99
N LYS A 266 32.12 12.52 10.99
CA LYS A 266 30.81 12.83 10.39
C LYS A 266 30.28 11.69 9.54
N ILE A 267 31.11 11.06 8.72
CA ILE A 267 30.72 9.89 7.93
C ILE A 267 30.31 8.76 8.87
N GLU A 268 31.13 8.48 9.90
CA GLU A 268 30.87 7.45 10.90
C GLU A 268 29.55 7.67 11.63
N LYS A 269 29.26 8.92 12.03
CA LYS A 269 27.98 9.25 12.66
C LYS A 269 26.77 8.93 11.78
N GLU A 270 26.81 9.29 10.49
CA GLU A 270 25.69 9.00 9.57
C GLU A 270 25.60 7.50 9.25
N THR A 271 26.74 6.82 9.05
CA THR A 271 26.75 5.39 8.72
C THR A 271 26.29 4.52 9.88
N ASN A 272 26.68 4.84 11.12
CA ASN A 272 26.28 4.07 12.30
C ASN A 272 24.78 4.14 12.60
N ILE A 273 24.05 5.10 12.01
CA ILE A 273 22.59 5.14 12.08
C ILE A 273 22.00 3.93 11.34
N ILE A 274 22.54 3.58 10.16
CA ILE A 274 21.96 2.58 9.26
C ILE A 274 22.69 1.23 9.31
N ILE A 275 24.02 1.18 9.22
CA ILE A 275 24.76 -0.10 9.18
C ILE A 275 24.88 -0.67 10.61
N LYS A 276 24.46 -1.93 10.79
CA LYS A 276 24.50 -2.68 12.06
C LYS A 276 25.38 -3.92 11.94
N ASP A 277 25.96 -4.35 13.05
CA ASP A 277 26.75 -5.60 13.11
C ASP A 277 25.90 -6.82 12.75
N ASP A 278 24.62 -6.81 13.11
CA ASP A 278 23.67 -7.86 12.72
C ASP A 278 23.56 -8.03 11.21
N PHE A 279 23.80 -7.00 10.40
CA PHE A 279 23.77 -7.13 8.94
C PHE A 279 24.96 -7.92 8.40
N TYR A 280 26.13 -7.80 9.03
CA TYR A 280 27.28 -8.64 8.70
C TYR A 280 27.03 -10.08 9.12
N LYS A 281 26.45 -10.28 10.31
CA LYS A 281 26.07 -11.62 10.79
C LYS A 281 25.07 -12.27 9.84
N ASP A 282 23.99 -11.57 9.49
CA ASP A 282 22.97 -12.05 8.54
C ASP A 282 23.62 -12.37 7.18
N ALA A 283 24.46 -11.47 6.64
CA ALA A 283 25.08 -11.68 5.34
C ALA A 283 26.08 -12.84 5.31
N VAL A 284 26.76 -13.13 6.43
CA VAL A 284 27.61 -14.33 6.56
C VAL A 284 26.75 -15.60 6.63
N TYR A 285 25.74 -15.61 7.50
CA TYR A 285 24.89 -16.79 7.71
C TYR A 285 24.14 -17.21 6.44
N TYR A 286 23.62 -16.24 5.67
CA TYR A 286 22.95 -16.49 4.38
C TYR A 286 23.91 -16.49 3.17
N GLU A 287 25.23 -16.51 3.41
CA GLU A 287 26.29 -16.54 2.38
C GLU A 287 26.18 -15.45 1.29
N TYR A 288 25.61 -14.29 1.65
CA TYR A 288 25.35 -13.21 0.70
C TYR A 288 26.59 -12.31 0.52
N ASN A 289 27.55 -12.80 -0.26
CA ASN A 289 28.84 -12.14 -0.49
C ASN A 289 28.72 -10.72 -1.05
N GLU A 290 27.76 -10.45 -1.96
CA GLU A 290 27.58 -9.10 -2.50
C GLU A 290 27.11 -8.10 -1.43
N ALA A 291 26.33 -8.56 -0.44
CA ALA A 291 25.98 -7.71 0.70
C ALA A 291 27.20 -7.45 1.58
N LEU A 292 28.05 -8.45 1.84
CA LEU A 292 29.30 -8.26 2.59
C LEU A 292 30.23 -7.25 1.92
N GLU A 293 30.48 -7.40 0.62
CA GLU A 293 31.30 -6.45 -0.15
C GLU A 293 30.72 -5.04 -0.10
N MET A 294 29.40 -4.91 -0.22
CA MET A 294 28.71 -3.63 -0.15
C MET A 294 28.81 -3.03 1.25
N LEU A 295 28.53 -3.78 2.33
CA LEU A 295 28.65 -3.29 3.70
C LEU A 295 30.08 -2.82 3.97
N LEU A 296 31.08 -3.64 3.65
CA LEU A 296 32.50 -3.27 3.76
C LEU A 296 32.85 -2.01 2.96
N LYS A 297 32.19 -1.73 1.84
CA LYS A 297 32.42 -0.52 1.06
C LYS A 297 31.88 0.76 1.72
N TYR A 298 30.73 0.69 2.38
CA TYR A 298 30.06 1.88 2.95
C TYR A 298 30.38 2.11 4.43
N ASP A 299 30.79 1.07 5.14
CA ASP A 299 31.14 1.15 6.56
C ASP A 299 32.50 1.85 6.75
N PRO A 300 32.61 2.96 7.51
CA PRO A 300 33.86 3.67 7.70
C PRO A 300 34.74 3.08 8.81
N ARG A 301 34.25 2.06 9.54
CA ARG A 301 35.00 1.40 10.61
C ARG A 301 36.22 0.66 10.06
N ASP A 302 37.15 0.35 10.97
CA ASP A 302 38.40 -0.31 10.64
C ASP A 302 38.16 -1.66 9.93
N LYS A 303 38.85 -1.88 8.80
CA LYS A 303 38.62 -3.07 7.97
C LYS A 303 39.15 -4.34 8.61
N THR A 304 40.20 -4.24 9.42
CA THR A 304 40.75 -5.38 10.15
C THR A 304 39.81 -5.80 11.27
N GLU A 305 39.20 -4.86 11.98
CA GLU A 305 38.14 -5.12 12.96
C GLU A 305 36.94 -5.82 12.31
N LEU A 306 36.41 -5.27 11.21
CA LEU A 306 35.27 -5.84 10.49
C LEU A 306 35.57 -7.24 9.94
N GLN A 307 36.76 -7.46 9.38
CA GLN A 307 37.20 -8.78 8.93
C GLN A 307 37.27 -9.79 10.08
N THR A 308 37.78 -9.38 11.24
CA THR A 308 37.83 -10.23 12.43
C THR A 308 36.42 -10.67 12.83
N LYS A 309 35.45 -9.75 12.87
CA LYS A 309 34.03 -10.07 13.15
C LYS A 309 33.43 -11.02 12.12
N ILE A 310 33.71 -10.81 10.82
CA ILE A 310 33.24 -11.70 9.75
C ILE A 310 33.77 -13.13 9.96
N GLU A 311 35.05 -13.28 10.28
CA GLU A 311 35.65 -14.60 10.57
C GLU A 311 35.10 -15.23 11.86
N GLU A 312 34.68 -14.42 12.85
CA GLU A 312 33.96 -14.91 14.02
C GLU A 312 32.54 -15.39 13.66
N TYR A 313 31.80 -14.66 12.83
CA TYR A 313 30.47 -15.08 12.39
C TYR A 313 30.49 -16.34 11.54
N LYS A 314 31.51 -16.53 10.69
CA LYS A 314 31.67 -17.77 9.90
C LYS A 314 31.80 -19.02 10.78
N LYS A 315 32.34 -18.89 12.00
CA LYS A 315 32.47 -20.01 12.95
C LYS A 315 31.14 -20.43 13.57
N LEU A 316 30.09 -19.60 13.44
CA LEU A 316 28.76 -19.90 13.99
C LEU A 316 27.94 -20.83 13.08
N GLY A 317 28.45 -21.16 11.88
CA GLY A 317 27.74 -21.95 10.87
C GLY A 317 27.04 -21.08 9.82
N SER A 318 26.64 -21.72 8.72
CA SER A 318 25.83 -21.12 7.66
C SER A 318 24.41 -21.70 7.66
N TYR A 319 23.52 -21.05 6.92
CA TYR A 319 22.18 -21.56 6.66
C TYR A 319 22.20 -22.92 5.92
N ILE A 320 23.18 -23.13 5.03
CA ILE A 320 23.32 -24.38 4.26
C ILE A 320 23.67 -25.53 5.20
N ASP A 321 24.55 -25.28 6.18
CA ASP A 321 24.92 -26.29 7.19
C ASP A 321 23.68 -26.77 7.97
N GLU A 322 22.71 -25.89 8.25
CA GLU A 322 21.47 -26.23 8.97
C GLU A 322 20.43 -26.95 8.10
N GLU A 323 20.35 -26.67 6.80
CA GLU A 323 19.44 -27.38 5.90
C GLU A 323 19.89 -28.84 5.67
N GLU A 324 21.19 -29.08 5.46
CA GLU A 324 21.73 -30.43 5.24
C GLU A 324 21.49 -31.36 6.44
N ASP A 325 21.66 -30.86 7.67
CA ASP A 325 21.41 -31.60 8.90
C ASP A 325 19.91 -31.96 9.11
N SER A 326 18.99 -31.26 8.43
CA SER A 326 17.54 -31.45 8.58
C SER A 326 16.94 -32.50 7.65
N GLU A 327 17.61 -32.84 6.54
CA GLU A 327 17.14 -33.84 5.57
C GLU A 327 17.47 -35.29 5.97
N ASP A 328 18.35 -35.48 6.96
CA ASP A 328 18.80 -36.79 7.44
C ASP A 328 17.96 -37.38 8.61
N ILE A 329 16.82 -36.76 8.95
CA ILE A 329 15.88 -37.18 10.03
C ILE A 329 14.54 -37.64 9.43
#